data_AF-A0A7W0G5S3-F1
#
_entry.id   AF-A0A7W0G5S3-F1
#
_cell.length_a   1.000
_cell.length_b   1.000
_cell.length_c   1.000
_cell.angle_alpha   90.00
_cell.angle_beta   90.00
_cell.angle_gamma   90.00
#
_symmetry.space_group_name_H-M   'P 1'
#
loop_
_entity.id
_entity.type
_entity.pdbx_description
1 polymer ?
#
loop_
_entity_poly.entity_id
_entity_poly.type
_entity_poly.pdbx_seq_one_letter_code
_entity_poly.pdbx_strand_id
1 'polypeptide(L)'
;MDWRSIGDLLSAGEAHYDGLQNIIVWVKSNGGGMGSLYRSQHELVALFRHGKRPHKNNVALGANGRNRTNVWQYPGANSAGCRADLKLHPTVKNLDMITEAIRDASDRGDLVLDGFAGSGTLLLAAERAGRRARLIELDPYYCDLIVERARGVGLQGHLERSGEDFQQASVDRRAGAGPGADAGMGRLQ
;
A
#
# COMPACT_ATOMS: atom_id res chain seq x y z
N MET A 1 -1.38 -2.10 10.00
CA MET A 1 -1.68 -1.12 11.07
C MET A 1 -1.18 -1.66 12.41
N ASP A 2 -0.80 -0.83 13.38
CA ASP A 2 -0.45 -1.35 14.71
C ASP A 2 -1.67 -1.44 15.65
N TRP A 3 -1.49 -1.96 16.86
CA TRP A 3 -2.57 -2.17 17.82
C TRP A 3 -3.16 -0.87 18.37
N ARG A 4 -2.46 0.27 18.25
CA ARG A 4 -2.94 1.55 18.80
C ARG A 4 -4.05 2.13 17.95
N SER A 5 -3.93 1.99 16.64
CA SER A 5 -4.88 2.56 15.67
C SER A 5 -5.95 1.59 15.20
N ILE A 6 -5.87 0.30 15.55
CA ILE A 6 -6.84 -0.69 15.05
C ILE A 6 -8.27 -0.41 15.52
N GLY A 7 -8.45 0.14 16.73
CA GLY A 7 -9.77 0.50 17.24
C GLY A 7 -10.46 1.54 16.36
N ASP A 8 -9.73 2.58 15.97
CA ASP A 8 -10.24 3.63 15.08
C ASP A 8 -10.59 3.08 13.70
N LEU A 9 -9.75 2.21 13.15
CA LEU A 9 -10.00 1.57 11.85
C LEU A 9 -11.24 0.66 11.89
N LEU A 10 -11.41 -0.11 12.97
CA LEU A 10 -12.56 -0.98 13.14
C LEU A 10 -13.85 -0.17 13.25
N SER A 11 -13.85 0.85 14.11
CA SER A 11 -14.99 1.77 14.28
C SER A 11 -15.39 2.44 12.96
N ALA A 12 -14.42 3.02 12.24
CA ALA A 12 -14.67 3.64 10.94
C ALA A 12 -15.16 2.61 9.90
N GLY A 13 -14.57 1.41 9.88
CA GLY A 13 -14.93 0.37 8.94
C GLY A 13 -16.35 -0.15 9.15
N GLU A 14 -16.74 -0.43 10.40
CA GLU A 14 -18.10 -0.89 10.73
C GLU A 14 -19.18 0.14 10.44
N ALA A 15 -18.85 1.43 10.51
CA ALA A 15 -19.76 2.51 10.16
C ALA A 15 -20.02 2.65 8.64
N HIS A 16 -19.09 2.19 7.79
CA HIS A 16 -19.14 2.46 6.34
C HIS A 16 -19.21 1.20 5.46
N TYR A 17 -18.94 0.01 6.01
CA TYR A 17 -18.93 -1.25 5.27
C TYR A 17 -19.94 -2.24 5.82
N ASP A 18 -20.52 -3.04 4.92
CA ASP A 18 -21.60 -4.01 5.23
C ASP A 18 -21.14 -5.29 5.97
N GLY A 19 -19.88 -5.35 6.41
CA GLY A 19 -19.43 -6.42 7.30
C GLY A 19 -17.92 -6.63 7.38
N LEU A 20 -17.43 -6.74 8.60
CA LEU A 20 -16.09 -7.22 8.92
C LEU A 20 -16.01 -8.73 8.64
N GLN A 21 -15.10 -9.13 7.74
CA GLN A 21 -14.90 -10.54 7.36
C GLN A 21 -13.82 -11.21 8.20
N ASN A 22 -12.74 -10.48 8.52
CA ASN A 22 -11.63 -11.00 9.31
C ASN A 22 -10.75 -9.87 9.86
N ILE A 23 -9.97 -10.18 10.89
CA ILE A 23 -8.80 -9.41 11.29
C ILE A 23 -7.59 -10.31 11.06
N ILE A 24 -6.78 -9.92 10.09
CA ILE A 24 -5.58 -10.64 9.69
C ILE A 24 -4.39 -10.10 10.48
N VAL A 25 -3.52 -11.00 10.93
CA VAL A 25 -2.27 -10.69 11.62
C VAL A 25 -1.11 -10.91 10.65
N TRP A 26 -0.44 -9.83 10.25
CA TRP A 26 0.84 -9.93 9.57
C TRP A 26 1.96 -10.01 10.61
N VAL A 27 2.58 -11.18 10.73
CA VAL A 27 3.77 -11.43 11.54
C VAL A 27 5.03 -11.13 10.72
N LYS A 28 5.86 -10.22 11.23
CA LYS A 28 7.16 -9.83 10.67
C LYS A 28 8.21 -10.88 11.04
N SER A 29 8.61 -11.69 10.06
CA SER A 29 9.49 -12.86 10.27
C SER A 29 10.93 -12.53 10.68
N ASN A 30 11.38 -11.28 10.54
CA ASN A 30 12.75 -10.83 10.80
C ASN A 30 12.96 -10.05 12.12
N GLY A 31 11.98 -10.10 13.04
CA GLY A 31 12.08 -9.48 14.37
C GLY A 31 11.18 -8.26 14.60
N GLY A 32 11.15 -7.76 15.85
CA GLY A 32 10.18 -6.77 16.34
C GLY A 32 10.38 -5.35 15.80
N GLY A 33 9.28 -4.73 15.37
CA GLY A 33 9.18 -3.32 14.98
C GLY A 33 9.24 -2.36 16.18
N MET A 34 8.48 -1.26 16.11
CA MET A 34 8.46 -0.23 17.17
C MET A 34 7.95 -0.78 18.51
N GLY A 35 8.42 -0.19 19.61
CA GLY A 35 8.01 -0.49 20.99
C GLY A 35 9.18 -0.53 21.97
N SER A 36 8.92 -0.15 23.23
CA SER A 36 9.92 -0.16 24.32
C SER A 36 9.76 -1.42 25.20
N LEU A 37 8.65 -1.52 25.95
CA LEU A 37 8.36 -2.66 26.83
C LEU A 37 8.25 -3.96 26.04
N TYR A 38 7.48 -3.95 24.95
CA TYR A 38 7.42 -5.03 23.97
C TYR A 38 7.57 -4.45 22.57
N ARG A 39 8.45 -5.05 21.78
CA ARG A 39 8.62 -4.70 20.36
C ARG A 39 7.53 -5.37 19.54
N SER A 40 6.81 -4.60 18.72
CA SER A 40 5.70 -5.15 17.93
C SER A 40 6.20 -5.99 16.75
N GLN A 41 6.08 -7.31 16.85
CA GLN A 41 6.41 -8.23 15.74
C GLN A 41 5.26 -8.38 14.74
N HIS A 42 4.12 -7.73 14.95
CA HIS A 42 3.01 -7.85 14.01
C HIS A 42 2.44 -6.51 13.58
N GLU A 43 1.63 -6.58 12.54
CA GLU A 43 0.67 -5.56 12.16
C GLU A 43 -0.69 -6.24 11.94
N LEU A 44 -1.76 -5.49 12.12
CA LEU A 44 -3.13 -5.91 11.90
C LEU A 44 -3.62 -5.36 10.56
N VAL A 45 -4.45 -6.16 9.89
CA VAL A 45 -5.14 -5.83 8.64
C VAL A 45 -6.61 -6.17 8.83
N ALA A 46 -7.48 -5.16 8.82
CA ALA A 46 -8.92 -5.37 8.88
C ALA A 46 -9.45 -5.60 7.45
N LEU A 47 -10.23 -6.68 7.26
CA LEU A 47 -10.85 -7.02 6.00
C LEU A 47 -12.35 -6.77 6.07
N PHE A 48 -12.82 -5.79 5.31
CA PHE A 48 -14.23 -5.44 5.20
C PHE A 48 -14.80 -5.84 3.84
N ARG A 49 -16.12 -6.08 3.80
CA ARG A 49 -16.90 -6.26 2.58
C ARG A 49 -17.80 -5.04 2.38
N HIS A 50 -17.81 -4.50 1.18
CA HIS A 50 -18.81 -3.55 0.73
C HIS A 50 -19.88 -4.25 -0.14
N GLY A 51 -21.15 -3.96 0.11
CA GLY A 51 -22.31 -4.56 -0.52
C GLY A 51 -22.77 -5.89 0.07
N LYS A 52 -23.96 -6.32 -0.36
CA LYS A 52 -24.63 -7.55 0.11
C LYS A 52 -24.28 -8.81 -0.67
N ARG A 53 -23.60 -8.68 -1.82
CA ARG A 53 -23.20 -9.83 -2.64
C ARG A 53 -22.15 -10.67 -1.89
N PRO A 54 -22.07 -11.99 -2.13
CA PRO A 54 -20.98 -12.80 -1.62
C PRO A 54 -19.63 -12.17 -2.02
N HIS A 55 -18.70 -12.11 -1.07
CA HIS A 55 -17.35 -11.64 -1.35
C HIS A 55 -16.64 -12.64 -2.26
N LYS A 56 -15.67 -12.15 -3.04
CA LYS A 56 -14.77 -13.02 -3.80
C LYS A 56 -13.87 -13.78 -2.83
N ASN A 57 -13.84 -15.10 -2.95
CA ASN A 57 -13.02 -15.97 -2.11
C ASN A 57 -12.24 -16.95 -3.00
N ASN A 58 -11.05 -16.54 -3.43
CA ASN A 58 -10.17 -17.40 -4.24
C ASN A 58 -9.32 -18.33 -3.39
N VAL A 59 -9.29 -18.15 -2.05
CA VAL A 59 -8.70 -19.12 -1.13
C VAL A 59 -9.52 -20.41 -1.20
N ALA A 60 -10.85 -20.31 -1.12
CA ALA A 60 -11.77 -21.44 -1.31
C ALA A 60 -11.36 -22.72 -0.54
N LEU A 61 -10.83 -22.56 0.68
CA LEU A 61 -10.31 -23.64 1.52
C LEU A 61 -9.27 -24.53 0.82
N GLY A 62 -8.46 -23.96 -0.09
CA GLY A 62 -7.45 -24.70 -0.83
C GLY A 62 -7.97 -25.46 -2.06
N ALA A 63 -9.26 -25.40 -2.37
CA ALA A 63 -9.86 -26.13 -3.51
C ALA A 63 -9.14 -25.87 -4.85
N ASN A 64 -8.60 -24.66 -5.01
CA ASN A 64 -7.88 -24.22 -6.21
C ASN A 64 -6.37 -24.06 -5.98
N GLY A 65 -5.80 -24.78 -5.00
CA GLY A 65 -4.37 -24.73 -4.66
C GLY A 65 -3.94 -23.50 -3.86
N ARG A 66 -4.87 -22.60 -3.49
CA ARG A 66 -4.59 -21.42 -2.64
C ARG A 66 -5.05 -21.69 -1.21
N ASN A 67 -4.13 -22.06 -0.32
CA ASN A 67 -4.44 -22.20 1.10
C ASN A 67 -3.86 -21.02 1.89
N ARG A 68 -4.72 -20.23 2.53
CA ARG A 68 -4.36 -19.00 3.24
C ARG A 68 -5.10 -18.98 4.58
N THR A 69 -4.38 -18.63 5.64
CA THR A 69 -4.97 -18.37 6.96
C THR A 69 -4.98 -16.86 7.22
N ASN A 70 -5.57 -16.44 8.34
CA ASN A 70 -5.53 -15.05 8.79
C ASN A 70 -4.23 -14.68 9.53
N VAL A 71 -3.22 -15.56 9.53
CA VAL A 71 -1.88 -15.25 10.05
C VAL A 71 -0.89 -15.30 8.88
N TRP A 72 -0.42 -14.12 8.47
CA TRP A 72 0.48 -13.95 7.34
C TRP A 72 1.91 -13.78 7.85
N GLN A 73 2.82 -14.65 7.43
CA GLN A 73 4.23 -14.57 7.82
C GLN A 73 5.06 -14.03 6.66
N TYR A 74 5.45 -12.76 6.74
CA TYR A 74 6.27 -12.11 5.72
C TYR A 74 7.31 -11.19 6.38
N PRO A 75 8.50 -11.01 5.79
CA PRO A 75 9.50 -10.12 6.35
C PRO A 75 9.00 -8.66 6.39
N GLY A 76 9.29 -7.98 7.50
CA GLY A 76 9.07 -6.54 7.61
C GLY A 76 10.10 -5.73 6.81
N ALA A 77 9.82 -4.44 6.62
CA ALA A 77 10.66 -3.53 5.83
C ALA A 77 12.14 -3.56 6.26
N ASN A 78 12.45 -3.75 7.55
CA ASN A 78 13.81 -3.77 8.12
C ASN A 78 14.66 -5.01 7.75
N SER A 79 14.25 -5.83 6.78
CA SER A 79 14.99 -7.03 6.36
C SER A 79 16.16 -6.68 5.44
N ALA A 80 17.29 -7.37 5.58
CA ALA A 80 18.51 -7.12 4.79
C ALA A 80 18.31 -7.20 3.26
N GLY A 81 17.29 -7.90 2.77
CA GLY A 81 16.88 -7.97 1.37
C GLY A 81 15.91 -6.88 0.88
N CYS A 82 15.30 -6.11 1.79
CA CYS A 82 14.48 -4.93 1.47
C CYS A 82 15.32 -3.64 1.37
N ARG A 83 16.65 -3.73 1.47
CA ARG A 83 17.56 -2.56 1.51
C ARG A 83 17.49 -1.65 0.30
N ALA A 84 17.15 -2.18 -0.89
CA ALA A 84 16.96 -1.36 -2.09
C ALA A 84 15.68 -0.52 -2.01
N ASP A 85 14.58 -1.11 -1.53
CA ASP A 85 13.29 -0.43 -1.31
C ASP A 85 13.32 0.51 -0.09
N LEU A 86 14.06 0.15 0.96
CA LEU A 86 14.26 0.96 2.18
C LEU A 86 15.05 2.25 1.92
N LYS A 87 15.94 2.30 0.91
CA LYS A 87 16.65 3.53 0.53
C LYS A 87 15.71 4.60 -0.05
N LEU A 88 14.52 4.19 -0.49
CA LEU A 88 13.53 5.06 -1.13
C LEU A 88 12.34 5.38 -0.21
N HIS A 89 12.00 4.51 0.76
CA HIS A 89 10.95 4.80 1.74
C HIS A 89 11.08 4.00 3.06
N PRO A 90 10.94 4.62 4.24
CA PRO A 90 11.11 3.97 5.54
C PRO A 90 10.08 2.88 5.90
N THR A 91 8.94 2.76 5.20
CA THR A 91 7.90 1.76 5.54
C THR A 91 7.28 1.07 4.31
N VAL A 92 8.08 0.44 3.47
CA VAL A 92 7.56 -0.33 2.33
C VAL A 92 6.89 -1.62 2.83
N LYS A 93 5.62 -1.82 2.47
CA LYS A 93 4.90 -3.08 2.76
C LYS A 93 5.48 -4.20 1.90
N ASN A 94 5.44 -5.44 2.40
CA ASN A 94 5.99 -6.57 1.65
C ASN A 94 5.22 -6.80 0.34
N LEU A 95 5.91 -6.71 -0.80
CA LEU A 95 5.29 -6.78 -2.13
C LEU A 95 4.58 -8.11 -2.39
N ASP A 96 5.18 -9.23 -1.98
CA ASP A 96 4.59 -10.56 -2.21
C ASP A 96 3.35 -10.77 -1.33
N MET A 97 3.37 -10.26 -0.09
CA MET A 97 2.20 -10.27 0.80
C MET A 97 1.01 -9.56 0.16
N ILE A 98 1.22 -8.35 -0.37
CA ILE A 98 0.16 -7.57 -1.02
C ILE A 98 -0.29 -8.25 -2.32
N THR A 99 0.65 -8.82 -3.09
CA THR A 99 0.33 -9.56 -4.34
C THR A 99 -0.59 -10.75 -4.05
N GLU A 100 -0.30 -11.52 -2.99
CA GLU A 100 -1.16 -12.64 -2.59
C GLU A 100 -2.51 -12.18 -2.05
N ALA A 101 -2.55 -11.10 -1.25
CA ALA A 101 -3.81 -10.53 -0.77
C ALA A 101 -4.74 -10.08 -1.91
N ILE A 102 -4.19 -9.44 -2.95
CA ILE A 102 -4.94 -9.10 -4.17
C ILE A 102 -5.50 -10.38 -4.81
N ARG A 103 -4.67 -11.42 -4.93
CA ARG A 103 -5.09 -12.68 -5.56
C ARG A 103 -6.18 -13.42 -4.80
N ASP A 104 -6.19 -13.29 -3.48
CA ASP A 104 -7.17 -13.94 -2.59
C ASP A 104 -8.59 -13.38 -2.80
N ALA A 105 -8.72 -12.10 -3.19
CA ALA A 105 -9.99 -11.36 -3.20
C ALA A 105 -10.37 -10.70 -4.54
N SER A 106 -9.68 -10.99 -5.65
CA SER A 106 -9.99 -10.42 -6.98
C SER A 106 -9.66 -11.41 -8.10
N ASP A 107 -10.15 -11.17 -9.32
CA ASP A 107 -9.75 -11.88 -10.54
C ASP A 107 -8.73 -11.12 -11.38
N ARG A 108 -8.17 -11.78 -12.39
CA ARG A 108 -7.33 -11.11 -13.40
C ARG A 108 -8.15 -10.04 -14.12
N GLY A 109 -7.54 -8.88 -14.35
CA GLY A 109 -8.18 -7.73 -14.99
C GLY A 109 -9.02 -6.85 -14.06
N ASP A 110 -9.32 -7.31 -12.83
CA ASP A 110 -10.01 -6.50 -11.84
C ASP A 110 -9.21 -5.24 -11.47
N LEU A 111 -9.93 -4.24 -10.96
CA LEU A 111 -9.37 -2.99 -10.48
C LEU A 111 -9.14 -3.03 -8.97
N VAL A 112 -7.94 -2.64 -8.53
CA VAL A 112 -7.61 -2.40 -7.12
C VAL A 112 -7.30 -0.92 -6.89
N LEU A 113 -7.78 -0.38 -5.77
CA LEU A 113 -7.63 1.03 -5.38
C LEU A 113 -6.74 1.13 -4.14
N ASP A 114 -5.77 2.04 -4.18
CA ASP A 114 -5.03 2.53 -3.02
C ASP A 114 -5.37 4.00 -2.77
N GLY A 115 -5.94 4.31 -1.61
CA GLY A 115 -6.21 5.69 -1.21
C GLY A 115 -5.01 6.39 -0.57
N PHE A 116 -3.98 5.63 -0.20
CA PHE A 116 -2.81 6.10 0.56
C PHE A 116 -1.56 5.42 -0.01
N ALA A 117 -1.28 5.69 -1.28
CA ALA A 117 -0.41 4.84 -2.07
C ALA A 117 1.06 4.81 -1.60
N GLY A 118 1.54 5.87 -0.96
CA GLY A 118 2.91 6.02 -0.50
C GLY A 118 3.91 5.68 -1.61
N SER A 119 4.81 4.75 -1.36
CA SER A 119 5.80 4.31 -2.35
C SER A 119 5.26 3.49 -3.53
N GLY A 120 3.94 3.32 -3.67
CA GLY A 120 3.33 2.63 -4.81
C GLY A 120 3.43 1.11 -4.75
N THR A 121 3.47 0.51 -3.56
CA THR A 121 3.58 -0.96 -3.42
C THR A 121 2.40 -1.68 -4.09
N LEU A 122 1.18 -1.13 -3.96
CA LEU A 122 -0.02 -1.72 -4.58
C LEU A 122 0.07 -1.75 -6.11
N LEU A 123 0.64 -0.71 -6.74
CA LEU A 123 0.80 -0.67 -8.20
C LEU A 123 1.60 -1.88 -8.70
N LEU A 124 2.76 -2.11 -8.08
CA LEU A 124 3.63 -3.23 -8.46
C LEU A 124 2.99 -4.59 -8.15
N ALA A 125 2.27 -4.68 -7.03
CA ALA A 125 1.58 -5.90 -6.63
C ALA A 125 0.45 -6.24 -7.61
N ALA A 126 -0.32 -5.23 -8.02
CA ALA A 126 -1.40 -5.36 -8.98
C ALA A 126 -0.86 -5.82 -10.34
N GLU A 127 0.21 -5.19 -10.83
CA GLU A 127 0.87 -5.57 -12.09
C GLU A 127 1.33 -7.04 -12.05
N ARG A 128 2.04 -7.45 -10.98
CA ARG A 128 2.44 -8.86 -10.77
C ARG A 128 1.27 -9.82 -10.65
N ALA A 129 0.13 -9.36 -10.15
CA ALA A 129 -1.08 -10.14 -10.08
C ALA A 129 -1.88 -10.13 -11.40
N GLY A 130 -1.56 -9.27 -12.37
CA GLY A 130 -2.37 -9.06 -13.57
C GLY A 130 -3.71 -8.40 -13.25
N ARG A 131 -3.71 -7.43 -12.33
CA ARG A 131 -4.82 -6.53 -11.99
C ARG A 131 -4.45 -5.11 -12.41
N ARG A 132 -5.46 -4.28 -12.61
CA ARG A 132 -5.29 -2.85 -12.85
C ARG A 132 -5.25 -2.12 -11.51
N ALA A 133 -4.40 -1.11 -11.38
CA ALA A 133 -4.34 -0.29 -10.16
C ALA A 133 -4.83 1.14 -10.39
N ARG A 134 -5.40 1.73 -9.34
CA ARG A 134 -5.64 3.17 -9.20
C ARG A 134 -5.09 3.60 -7.86
N LEU A 135 -4.26 4.64 -7.85
CA LEU A 135 -3.54 5.10 -6.68
C LEU A 135 -3.88 6.57 -6.45
N ILE A 136 -4.06 6.93 -5.19
CA ILE A 136 -4.17 8.31 -4.73
C ILE A 136 -3.01 8.55 -3.77
N GLU A 137 -2.24 9.60 -4.02
CA GLU A 137 -1.13 10.03 -3.20
C GLU A 137 -1.11 11.56 -3.13
N LEU A 138 -0.90 12.09 -1.93
CA LEU A 138 -0.92 13.52 -1.68
C LEU A 138 0.47 14.13 -1.82
N ASP A 139 1.51 13.41 -1.40
CA ASP A 139 2.88 13.90 -1.43
C ASP A 139 3.44 13.85 -2.87
N PRO A 140 3.85 14.99 -3.46
CA PRO A 140 4.45 15.01 -4.78
C PRO A 140 5.71 14.15 -4.91
N TYR A 141 6.49 14.00 -3.82
CA TYR A 141 7.67 13.14 -3.81
C TYR A 141 7.28 11.67 -4.05
N TYR A 142 6.24 11.19 -3.36
CA TYR A 142 5.76 9.82 -3.55
C TYR A 142 5.07 9.65 -4.91
N CYS A 143 4.37 10.67 -5.42
CA CYS A 143 3.87 10.66 -6.79
C CYS A 143 4.99 10.41 -7.80
N ASP A 144 6.12 11.11 -7.67
CA ASP A 144 7.29 10.91 -8.54
C ASP A 144 7.85 9.48 -8.41
N LEU A 145 8.03 9.00 -7.18
CA LEU A 145 8.53 7.65 -6.92
C LEU A 145 7.61 6.56 -7.50
N ILE A 146 6.29 6.73 -7.40
CA ILE A 146 5.31 5.80 -7.99
C ILE A 146 5.53 5.71 -9.50
N VAL A 147 5.70 6.84 -10.19
CA VAL A 147 5.88 6.87 -11.64
C VAL A 147 7.22 6.24 -12.06
N GLU A 148 8.29 6.52 -11.32
CA GLU A 148 9.59 5.87 -11.54
C GLU A 148 9.48 4.34 -11.41
N ARG A 149 8.80 3.85 -10.36
CA ARG A 149 8.57 2.41 -10.15
C ARG A 149 7.66 1.81 -11.23
N ALA A 150 6.65 2.55 -11.70
CA ALA A 150 5.76 2.11 -12.78
C ALA A 150 6.56 1.80 -14.05
N ARG A 151 7.51 2.68 -14.40
CA ARG A 151 8.39 2.50 -15.57
C ARG A 151 9.31 1.30 -15.42
N GLY A 152 9.80 1.05 -14.21
CA GLY A 152 10.63 -0.12 -13.90
C GLY A 152 9.93 -1.45 -14.22
N VAL A 153 8.60 -1.46 -14.31
CA VAL A 153 7.78 -2.62 -14.73
C VAL A 153 7.13 -2.44 -16.11
N GLY A 154 7.61 -1.47 -16.91
CA GLY A 154 7.17 -1.27 -18.29
C GLY A 154 5.88 -0.45 -18.45
N LEU A 155 5.34 0.11 -17.37
CA LEU A 155 4.16 0.98 -17.45
C LEU A 155 4.58 2.41 -17.85
N GLN A 156 3.82 3.00 -18.77
CA GLN A 156 3.99 4.37 -19.22
C GLN A 156 2.71 5.15 -18.95
N GLY A 157 2.84 6.46 -18.77
CA GLY A 157 1.71 7.32 -18.47
C GLY A 157 2.00 8.79 -18.78
N HIS A 158 0.93 9.51 -19.04
CA HIS A 158 0.91 10.96 -19.22
C HIS A 158 -0.02 11.59 -18.19
N LEU A 159 0.14 12.89 -17.96
CA LEU A 159 -0.82 13.67 -17.19
C LEU A 159 -2.10 13.83 -18.00
N GLU A 160 -3.23 13.38 -17.48
CA GLU A 160 -4.52 13.48 -18.20
C GLU A 160 -4.89 14.94 -18.51
N ARG A 161 -4.58 15.88 -17.61
CA ARG A 161 -4.96 17.29 -17.76
C ARG A 161 -4.15 18.03 -18.83
N SER A 162 -2.84 17.79 -18.92
CA SER A 162 -1.95 18.50 -19.85
C SER A 162 -1.54 17.67 -21.06
N GLY A 163 -1.76 16.35 -21.03
CA GLY A 163 -1.25 15.40 -22.02
C GLY A 163 0.27 15.17 -21.95
N GLU A 164 0.97 15.88 -21.05
CA GLU A 164 2.43 15.84 -20.95
C GLU A 164 2.91 14.52 -20.34
N ASP A 165 4.12 14.10 -20.74
CA ASP A 165 4.84 13.06 -20.00
C ASP A 165 5.12 13.57 -18.58
N PHE A 166 4.89 12.70 -17.61
CA PHE A 166 5.10 12.98 -16.20
C PHE A 166 6.52 13.47 -15.87
N GLN A 167 7.56 13.13 -16.65
CA GLN A 167 8.92 13.66 -16.41
C GLN A 167 8.99 15.16 -16.61
N GLN A 168 8.35 15.67 -17.67
CA GLN A 168 8.37 17.10 -17.94
C GLN A 168 7.75 17.84 -16.74
N ALA A 169 6.59 17.36 -16.29
CA ALA A 169 5.92 17.91 -15.12
C ALA A 169 6.69 17.73 -13.80
N SER A 170 7.41 16.62 -13.61
CA SER A 170 8.25 16.40 -12.41
C SER A 170 9.45 17.34 -12.40
N VAL A 171 10.13 17.50 -13.54
CA VAL A 171 11.23 18.45 -13.72
C VAL A 171 10.73 19.87 -13.46
N ASP A 172 9.58 20.26 -14.02
CA ASP A 172 9.01 21.59 -13.84
C ASP A 172 8.61 21.85 -12.37
N ARG A 173 8.06 20.84 -11.66
CA ARG A 173 7.80 20.94 -10.21
C ARG A 173 9.08 21.12 -9.41
N ARG A 174 10.14 20.37 -9.72
CA ARG A 174 11.44 20.46 -9.04
C ARG A 174 12.16 21.78 -9.36
N ALA A 175 12.00 22.31 -10.57
CA ALA A 175 12.56 23.59 -11.00
C ALA A 175 11.80 24.81 -10.42
N GLY A 176 10.48 24.69 -10.24
CA GLY A 176 9.65 25.72 -9.57
C GLY A 176 9.83 25.76 -8.05
N ALA A 177 10.31 24.67 -7.44
CA ALA A 177 10.74 24.61 -6.05
C ALA A 177 12.17 25.17 -5.86
N GLY A 178 12.39 26.42 -6.24
CA GLY A 178 13.62 27.13 -5.91
C GLY A 178 13.83 27.26 -4.39
N PRO A 179 15.07 27.48 -3.91
CA PRO A 179 15.36 27.64 -2.49
C PRO A 179 14.77 28.96 -1.99
N GLY A 180 13.51 28.94 -1.55
CA GLY A 180 12.82 30.16 -1.08
C GLY A 180 11.29 30.13 -1.06
N ALA A 181 10.62 29.00 -1.33
CA ALA A 181 9.19 28.88 -1.05
C ALA A 181 8.98 28.65 0.45
N ASP A 182 8.84 29.78 1.14
CA ASP A 182 8.53 30.00 2.55
C ASP A 182 7.60 28.93 3.16
N ALA A 183 8.15 28.12 4.06
CA ALA A 183 7.38 27.45 5.11
C ALA A 183 6.97 28.51 6.15
N GLY A 184 6.12 29.44 5.71
CA GLY A 184 5.50 30.44 6.56
C GLY A 184 4.38 29.78 7.35
N MET A 185 4.69 29.19 8.50
CA MET A 185 3.67 28.96 9.54
C MET A 185 4.27 29.09 10.95
N GLY A 186 4.16 30.32 11.46
CA GLY A 186 3.70 30.58 12.83
C GLY A 186 4.59 30.11 13.98
N ARG A 187 5.37 31.04 14.55
CA ARG A 187 5.68 30.98 15.97
C ARG A 187 4.36 31.03 16.75
N LEU A 188 4.13 30.01 17.56
CA LEU A 188 3.24 30.12 18.72
C LEU A 188 4.05 30.79 19.84
N GLN A 189 3.57 31.93 20.30
CA GLN A 189 3.68 32.31 21.71
C GLN A 189 2.50 31.69 22.44
#